data_AF-A0A1Q3B269-F1
#
_entry.id   AF-A0A1Q3B269-F1
#
_cell.length_a   1.000
_cell.length_b   1.000
_cell.length_c   1.000
_cell.angle_alpha   90.00
_cell.angle_beta   90.00
_cell.angle_gamma   90.00
#
_symmetry.space_group_name_H-M   'P 1'
#
loop_
_entity.id
_entity.type
_entity.pdbx_description
1 polymer ?
#
loop_
_entity_poly.entity_id
_entity_poly.type
_entity_poly.pdbx_seq_one_letter_code
_entity_poly.pdbx_strand_id
1 'polypeptide(L)'
;MEDARAVLIKLADRLHNMMTLEALPLVKQQRFAKETLEIFAPLANRLGISNWKEQLENLCFKHLNPDQHKELSSKLVESFDEAMIASAVEKLEQSLKDKAICYHVLSGRHKSLYSIYQKKLTVDEIHDIHGLRLIVGNEEDCYKALRVVHQLWPEVPGKFKNYITDPKFNGYQSLHTVVMDKGMVPLEVQIRTKQMHLQAENDKVCSRI
;
A
#
# COMPACT_ATOMS: atom_id res chain seq x y z
N MET A 1 9.42 23.77 -17.72
CA MET A 1 9.61 22.61 -16.84
C MET A 1 10.25 23.12 -15.56
N GLU A 2 9.46 23.81 -14.74
CA GLU A 2 9.93 24.31 -13.44
C GLU A 2 10.00 23.15 -12.43
N ASP A 3 10.92 23.28 -11.49
CA ASP A 3 11.87 22.24 -11.12
C ASP A 3 11.28 21.15 -10.20
N ALA A 4 10.85 20.04 -10.80
CA ALA A 4 10.36 18.87 -10.07
C ALA A 4 11.40 18.31 -9.09
N ARG A 5 12.71 18.54 -9.32
CA ARG A 5 13.79 18.19 -8.38
C ARG A 5 13.72 18.99 -7.09
N ALA A 6 13.43 20.29 -7.16
CA ALA A 6 13.29 21.12 -5.98
C ALA A 6 12.14 20.62 -5.08
N VAL A 7 11.03 20.19 -5.70
CA VAL A 7 9.91 19.59 -4.98
C VAL A 7 10.31 18.27 -4.33
N LEU A 8 11.07 17.42 -5.02
CA LEU A 8 11.58 16.15 -4.47
C LEU A 8 12.51 16.36 -3.28
N ILE A 9 13.46 17.29 -3.41
CA ILE A 9 14.37 17.66 -2.32
C ILE A 9 13.56 18.14 -1.11
N LYS A 10 12.51 18.95 -1.33
CA LYS A 10 11.65 19.42 -0.25
C LYS A 10 10.79 18.33 0.37
N LEU A 11 10.32 17.36 -0.40
CA LEU A 11 9.61 16.20 0.14
C LEU A 11 10.53 15.30 0.97
N ALA A 12 11.76 15.06 0.50
CA ALA A 12 12.76 14.28 1.23
C ALA A 12 13.15 14.97 2.55
N ASP A 13 13.43 16.27 2.49
CA ASP A 13 13.68 17.11 3.67
C ASP A 13 12.50 17.07 4.64
N ARG A 14 11.26 17.22 4.14
CA ARG A 14 10.08 17.14 4.99
C ARG A 14 9.92 15.76 5.65
N LEU A 15 10.14 14.68 4.90
CA LEU A 15 10.07 13.32 5.44
C LEU A 15 11.08 13.12 6.56
N HIS A 16 12.32 13.55 6.36
CA HIS A 16 13.35 13.51 7.40
C HIS A 16 12.95 14.31 8.64
N ASN A 17 12.48 15.55 8.46
CA ASN A 17 12.02 16.39 9.57
C ASN A 17 10.87 15.75 10.37
N MET A 18 9.96 15.04 9.70
CA MET A 18 8.87 14.32 10.36
C MET A 18 9.34 13.09 11.13
N MET A 19 10.43 12.44 10.72
CA MET A 19 11.03 11.32 11.47
C MET A 19 11.63 11.76 12.81
N THR A 20 12.08 13.01 12.91
CA THR A 20 12.72 13.58 14.11
C THR A 20 11.85 14.62 14.83
N LEU A 21 10.54 14.63 14.57
CA LEU A 21 9.64 15.70 15.00
C LEU A 21 9.53 15.82 16.53
N GLU A 22 9.74 14.71 17.25
CA GLU A 22 9.64 14.61 18.72
C GLU A 22 10.60 15.56 19.47
N ALA A 23 11.69 15.99 18.83
CA ALA A 23 12.64 16.94 19.42
C ALA A 23 12.06 18.37 19.57
N LEU A 24 10.92 18.67 18.93
CA LEU A 24 10.29 19.99 18.99
C LEU A 24 9.21 20.09 20.08
N PRO A 25 8.87 21.30 20.55
CA PRO A 25 7.70 21.52 21.41
C PRO A 25 6.39 21.07 20.73
N LEU A 26 5.44 20.55 21.52
CA LEU A 26 4.18 19.95 21.03
C LEU A 26 3.42 20.82 20.03
N VAL A 27 3.33 22.14 20.26
CA VAL A 27 2.67 23.08 19.36
C VAL A 27 3.31 23.09 17.97
N LYS A 28 4.65 23.04 17.91
CA LYS A 28 5.36 22.94 16.64
C LYS A 28 5.13 21.58 15.99
N GLN A 29 5.15 20.49 16.77
CA GLN A 29 4.88 19.14 16.25
C GLN A 29 3.52 19.09 15.55
N GLN A 30 2.45 19.53 16.21
CA GLN A 30 1.10 19.53 15.64
C GLN A 30 1.00 20.41 14.39
N ARG A 31 1.61 21.60 14.40
CA ARG A 31 1.62 22.49 13.23
C ARG A 31 2.32 21.85 12.03
N PHE A 32 3.50 21.28 12.22
CA PHE A 32 4.26 20.63 11.14
C PHE A 32 3.55 19.37 10.65
N ALA A 33 2.98 18.56 11.55
CA ALA A 33 2.22 17.37 11.17
C ALA A 33 0.97 17.75 10.34
N LYS A 34 0.24 18.80 10.73
CA LYS A 34 -0.92 19.29 9.99
C LYS A 34 -0.53 19.78 8.59
N GLU A 35 0.47 20.65 8.49
CA GLU A 35 0.99 21.15 7.22
C GLU A 35 1.45 20.00 6.30
N THR A 36 2.15 19.02 6.88
CA THR A 36 2.64 17.84 6.16
C THR A 36 1.48 17.03 5.59
N LEU A 37 0.45 16.81 6.39
CA LEU A 37 -0.72 16.04 5.98
C LEU A 37 -1.54 16.77 4.90
N GLU A 38 -1.69 18.09 5.01
CA GLU A 38 -2.52 18.89 4.09
C GLU A 38 -1.79 19.23 2.78
N ILE A 39 -0.47 19.32 2.79
CA ILE A 39 0.32 19.80 1.64
C ILE A 39 1.25 18.71 1.10
N PHE A 40 2.14 18.18 1.93
CA PHE A 40 3.25 17.35 1.47
C PHE A 40 2.82 15.93 1.12
N ALA A 41 1.94 15.31 1.89
CA ALA A 41 1.39 13.98 1.56
C ALA A 41 0.59 13.99 0.24
N PRO A 42 -0.35 14.92 0.00
CA PRO A 42 -1.03 15.06 -1.29
C PRO A 42 -0.07 15.34 -2.46
N LEU A 43 0.98 16.11 -2.21
CA LEU A 43 2.00 16.40 -3.22
C LEU A 43 2.80 15.14 -3.60
N ALA A 44 3.25 14.36 -2.63
CA ALA A 44 3.89 13.06 -2.86
C ALA A 44 2.97 12.12 -3.66
N ASN A 45 1.68 12.06 -3.31
CA ASN A 45 0.68 11.27 -4.04
C ASN A 45 0.53 11.70 -5.50
N ARG A 46 0.52 13.02 -5.76
CA ARG A 46 0.40 13.60 -7.10
C ARG A 46 1.60 13.26 -7.98
N LEU A 47 2.80 13.20 -7.38
CA LEU A 47 4.03 12.77 -8.06
C LEU A 47 4.13 11.25 -8.24
N GLY A 48 3.23 10.47 -7.62
CA GLY A 48 3.24 9.00 -7.70
C GLY A 48 4.17 8.34 -6.67
N ILE A 49 4.70 9.08 -5.70
CA ILE A 49 5.64 8.60 -4.69
C ILE A 49 4.86 8.02 -3.50
N SER A 50 4.26 6.85 -3.72
CA SER A 50 3.30 6.25 -2.78
C SER A 50 3.95 5.91 -1.44
N ASN A 51 5.21 5.47 -1.45
CA ASN A 51 5.95 5.12 -0.23
C ASN A 51 6.15 6.33 0.69
N TRP A 52 6.61 7.47 0.14
CA TRP A 52 6.80 8.68 0.94
C TRP A 52 5.48 9.24 1.46
N LYS A 53 4.44 9.23 0.63
CA LYS A 53 3.09 9.60 1.06
C LYS A 53 2.66 8.78 2.29
N GLU A 54 2.77 7.45 2.21
CA GLU A 54 2.35 6.55 3.29
C GLU A 54 3.15 6.76 4.58
N GLN A 55 4.47 6.98 4.47
CA GLN A 55 5.32 7.31 5.62
C GLN A 55 4.94 8.66 6.25
N LEU A 56 4.78 9.71 5.44
CA LEU A 56 4.36 11.04 5.91
C LEU A 56 3.01 10.96 6.62
N GLU A 57 2.04 10.28 6.02
CA GLU A 57 0.69 10.09 6.58
C GLU A 57 0.72 9.39 7.94
N ASN A 58 1.47 8.30 8.09
CA ASN A 58 1.61 7.59 9.36
C ASN A 58 2.31 8.45 10.43
N LEU A 59 3.38 9.16 10.07
CA LEU A 59 4.06 10.08 11.00
C LEU A 59 3.09 11.19 11.44
N CYS A 60 2.35 11.79 10.51
CA CYS A 60 1.34 12.79 10.84
C CYS A 60 0.27 12.23 11.78
N PHE A 61 -0.20 11.01 11.53
CA PHE A 61 -1.22 10.36 12.35
C PHE A 61 -0.78 10.21 13.80
N LYS A 62 0.47 9.74 14.01
CA LYS A 62 1.07 9.60 15.35
C LYS A 62 1.06 10.92 16.14
N HIS A 63 1.32 12.05 15.48
CA HIS A 63 1.43 13.36 16.14
C HIS A 63 0.11 14.13 16.26
N LEU A 64 -0.80 13.97 15.30
CA LEU A 64 -2.10 14.66 15.32
C LEU A 64 -3.11 13.94 16.20
N ASN A 65 -3.02 12.61 16.27
CA ASN A 65 -4.04 11.73 16.85
C ASN A 65 -3.38 10.58 17.67
N PRO A 66 -2.58 10.89 18.70
CA PRO A 66 -1.74 9.91 19.39
C PRO A 66 -2.53 8.78 20.08
N ASP A 67 -3.68 9.09 20.68
CA ASP A 67 -4.49 8.09 21.38
C ASP A 67 -5.10 7.09 20.40
N GLN A 68 -5.69 7.57 19.30
CA GLN A 68 -6.23 6.70 18.25
C GLN A 68 -5.12 5.91 17.54
N HIS A 69 -3.95 6.52 17.34
CA HIS A 69 -2.79 5.82 16.79
C HIS A 69 -2.39 4.66 17.71
N LYS A 70 -2.30 4.90 19.03
CA LYS A 70 -1.94 3.86 20.00
C LYS A 70 -2.98 2.74 20.02
N GLU A 71 -4.28 3.08 20.06
CA GLU A 71 -5.37 2.12 20.03
C GLU A 71 -5.35 1.25 18.78
N LEU A 72 -5.26 1.85 17.59
CA LEU A 72 -5.21 1.12 16.33
C LEU A 72 -3.93 0.28 16.19
N SER A 73 -2.79 0.77 16.71
CA SER A 73 -1.54 0.01 16.71
C SER A 73 -1.67 -1.27 17.53
N SER A 74 -2.24 -1.19 18.73
CA SER A 74 -2.48 -2.36 19.58
C SER A 74 -3.42 -3.37 18.91
N LYS A 75 -4.56 -2.89 18.38
CA LYS A 75 -5.52 -3.76 17.68
C LYS A 75 -4.94 -4.41 16.44
N LEU A 76 -4.09 -3.70 15.69
CA LEU A 76 -3.41 -4.24 14.52
C LEU A 76 -2.50 -5.41 14.90
N VAL A 77 -1.72 -5.27 15.98
CA VAL A 77 -0.85 -6.34 16.47
C VAL A 77 -1.66 -7.57 16.87
N GLU A 78 -2.80 -7.38 17.53
CA GLU A 78 -3.70 -8.49 17.93
C GLU A 78 -4.41 -9.15 16.73
N SER A 79 -4.72 -8.39 15.69
CA SER A 79 -5.43 -8.86 14.49
C SER A 79 -4.48 -9.43 13.42
N PHE A 80 -3.17 -9.29 13.60
CA PHE A 80 -2.19 -9.73 12.62
C PHE A 80 -1.96 -11.24 12.69
N ASP A 81 -2.69 -11.97 11.85
CA ASP A 81 -2.44 -13.39 11.62
C ASP A 81 -1.33 -13.61 10.57
N GLU A 82 -0.08 -13.68 11.06
CA GLU A 82 1.10 -13.99 10.23
C GLU A 82 1.00 -15.39 9.58
N ALA A 83 0.42 -16.35 10.30
CA ALA A 83 0.27 -17.73 9.84
C ALA A 83 -0.72 -17.82 8.68
N MET A 84 -1.81 -17.04 8.73
CA MET A 84 -2.77 -16.93 7.63
C MET A 84 -2.09 -16.38 6.36
N ILE A 85 -1.31 -15.30 6.48
CA ILE A 85 -0.59 -14.73 5.33
C ILE A 85 0.41 -15.75 4.76
N ALA A 86 1.20 -16.40 5.62
CA ALA A 86 2.17 -17.42 5.20
C ALA A 86 1.47 -18.57 4.45
N SER A 87 0.37 -19.07 4.99
CA SER A 87 -0.43 -20.11 4.32
C SER A 87 -1.00 -19.65 2.98
N ALA A 88 -1.47 -18.41 2.88
CA ALA A 88 -1.98 -17.86 1.63
C ALA A 88 -0.88 -17.68 0.57
N VAL A 89 0.33 -17.27 0.99
CA VAL A 89 1.52 -17.21 0.14
C VAL A 89 1.86 -18.60 -0.40
N GLU A 90 1.98 -19.60 0.47
CA GLU A 90 2.32 -20.99 0.07
C GLU A 90 1.29 -21.57 -0.91
N LYS A 91 -0.01 -21.39 -0.63
CA LYS A 91 -1.09 -21.84 -1.52
C LYS A 91 -0.99 -21.22 -2.92
N LEU A 92 -0.76 -19.90 -2.97
CA LEU A 92 -0.64 -19.19 -4.24
C LEU A 92 0.63 -19.60 -4.98
N GLU A 93 1.76 -19.70 -4.28
CA GLU A 93 3.04 -20.13 -4.83
C GLU A 93 2.95 -21.52 -5.49
N GLN A 94 2.34 -22.49 -4.80
CA GLN A 94 2.13 -23.83 -5.34
C GLN A 94 1.27 -23.80 -6.61
N SER A 95 0.16 -23.07 -6.60
CA SER A 95 -0.72 -22.98 -7.78
C SER A 95 -0.12 -22.22 -8.96
N LEU A 96 0.74 -21.23 -8.71
CA LEU A 96 1.50 -20.55 -9.76
C LEU A 96 2.51 -21.52 -10.40
N LYS A 97 3.18 -22.33 -9.58
CA LYS A 97 4.13 -23.36 -10.04
C LYS A 97 3.46 -24.44 -10.88
N ASP A 98 2.32 -24.96 -10.44
CA ASP A 98 1.55 -26.00 -11.15
C ASP A 98 1.09 -25.52 -12.54
N LYS A 99 0.90 -24.21 -12.71
CA LYS A 99 0.50 -23.58 -13.98
C LYS A 99 1.66 -22.97 -14.77
N ALA A 100 2.90 -23.21 -14.32
CA ALA A 100 4.13 -22.69 -14.93
C ALA A 100 4.15 -21.16 -15.12
N ILE A 101 3.55 -20.41 -14.17
CA ILE A 101 3.59 -18.95 -14.18
C ILE A 101 4.80 -18.49 -13.38
N CYS A 102 5.74 -17.83 -14.05
CA CYS A 102 6.91 -17.25 -13.41
C CYS A 102 6.56 -15.93 -12.70
N TYR A 103 7.11 -15.72 -11.51
CA TYR A 103 7.01 -14.46 -10.76
C TYR A 103 8.37 -14.07 -10.19
N HIS A 104 8.54 -12.79 -9.89
CA HIS A 104 9.74 -12.23 -9.30
C HIS A 104 9.65 -12.14 -7.77
N VAL A 105 8.49 -11.74 -7.26
CA VAL A 105 8.24 -11.55 -5.82
C VAL A 105 6.80 -11.92 -5.51
N LEU A 106 6.60 -12.71 -4.46
CA LEU A 106 5.32 -12.90 -3.80
C LEU A 106 5.52 -12.61 -2.32
N SER A 107 4.78 -11.65 -1.78
CA SER A 107 4.93 -11.26 -0.37
C SER A 107 3.60 -10.87 0.26
N GLY A 108 3.52 -11.03 1.59
CA GLY A 108 2.49 -10.39 2.39
C GLY A 108 2.57 -8.86 2.31
N ARG A 109 1.42 -8.21 2.42
CA ARG A 109 1.26 -6.76 2.48
C ARG A 109 0.30 -6.43 3.63
N HIS A 110 0.61 -5.37 4.36
CA HIS A 110 -0.30 -4.73 5.32
C HIS A 110 -0.77 -3.36 4.78
N LYS A 111 -1.96 -2.93 5.22
CA LYS A 111 -2.42 -1.54 5.06
C LYS A 111 -1.74 -0.64 6.10
N SER A 112 -1.43 0.61 5.76
CA SER A 112 -0.95 1.58 6.75
C SER A 112 -2.01 1.91 7.79
N LEU A 113 -1.56 2.19 9.01
CA LEU A 113 -2.41 2.65 10.12
C LEU A 113 -3.24 3.87 9.73
N TYR A 114 -2.64 4.85 9.05
CA TYR A 114 -3.38 6.02 8.59
C TYR A 114 -4.47 5.67 7.56
N SER A 115 -4.22 4.73 6.64
CA SER A 115 -5.24 4.29 5.67
C SER A 115 -6.43 3.62 6.35
N ILE A 116 -6.17 2.85 7.42
CA ILE A 116 -7.21 2.21 8.25
C ILE A 116 -8.01 3.29 8.97
N TYR A 117 -7.32 4.24 9.62
CA TYR A 117 -7.93 5.37 10.31
C TYR A 117 -8.82 6.21 9.38
N GLN A 118 -8.33 6.60 8.20
CA GLN A 118 -9.06 7.46 7.26
C GLN A 118 -10.34 6.82 6.75
N LYS A 119 -10.34 5.50 6.55
CA LYS A 119 -11.52 4.77 6.12
C LYS A 119 -12.59 4.63 7.22
N LYS A 120 -12.29 5.05 8.46
CA LYS A 120 -13.15 4.88 9.64
C LYS A 120 -13.69 3.45 9.78
N LEU A 121 -12.86 2.47 9.41
CA LEU A 121 -13.26 1.07 9.43
C LEU A 121 -13.61 0.70 10.87
N THR A 122 -14.76 0.03 11.06
CA THR A 122 -15.06 -0.58 12.35
C THR A 122 -14.07 -1.70 12.63
N VAL A 123 -13.95 -2.12 13.89
CA VAL A 123 -13.02 -3.20 14.27
C VAL A 123 -13.29 -4.50 13.49
N ASP A 124 -14.53 -4.77 13.11
CA ASP A 124 -14.88 -5.93 12.29
C ASP A 124 -14.44 -5.80 10.82
N GLU A 125 -14.20 -4.57 10.35
CA GLU A 125 -13.66 -4.30 9.01
C GLU A 125 -12.12 -4.24 8.99
N ILE A 126 -11.45 -4.39 10.14
CA ILE A 126 -9.98 -4.50 10.27
C ILE A 126 -9.46 -5.84 9.70
N HIS A 127 -10.32 -6.84 9.50
CA HIS A 127 -9.98 -8.06 8.75
C HIS A 127 -9.56 -7.79 7.30
N ASP A 128 -9.84 -6.59 6.78
CA ASP A 128 -9.49 -6.12 5.45
C ASP A 128 -8.00 -5.70 5.33
N ILE A 129 -7.15 -6.02 6.32
CA ILE A 129 -5.75 -5.56 6.41
C ILE A 129 -4.76 -6.50 5.74
N HIS A 130 -5.10 -7.79 5.63
CA HIS A 130 -4.23 -8.78 5.04
C HIS A 130 -4.29 -8.68 3.52
N GLY A 131 -3.11 -8.68 2.90
CA GLY A 131 -3.03 -8.72 1.46
C GLY A 131 -1.79 -9.41 0.96
N LEU A 132 -1.82 -9.76 -0.32
CA LEU A 132 -0.71 -10.33 -1.05
C LEU A 132 -0.29 -9.37 -2.16
N ARG A 133 1.01 -9.31 -2.41
CA ARG A 133 1.59 -8.62 -3.55
C ARG A 133 2.33 -9.62 -4.40
N LEU A 134 1.93 -9.74 -5.65
CA LEU A 134 2.55 -10.58 -6.66
C LEU A 134 3.15 -9.71 -7.78
N ILE A 135 4.45 -9.86 -7.99
CA ILE A 135 5.21 -9.18 -9.04
C ILE A 135 5.58 -10.19 -10.11
N VAL A 136 5.10 -10.00 -11.33
CA VAL A 136 5.33 -10.91 -12.47
C VAL A 136 6.14 -10.23 -13.59
N GLY A 137 6.48 -10.99 -14.63
CA GLY A 137 7.33 -10.53 -15.72
C GLY A 137 6.66 -9.52 -16.66
N ASN A 138 5.40 -9.78 -17.05
CA ASN A 138 4.68 -8.99 -18.05
C ASN A 138 3.18 -8.87 -17.73
N GLU A 139 2.45 -8.09 -18.54
CA GLU A 139 1.01 -7.84 -18.32
C GLU A 139 0.16 -9.10 -18.56
N GLU A 140 0.54 -9.96 -19.51
CA GLU A 140 -0.17 -11.22 -19.77
C GLU A 140 -0.14 -12.12 -18.53
N ASP A 141 1.03 -12.23 -17.90
CA ASP A 141 1.20 -13.00 -16.66
C ASP A 141 0.44 -12.38 -15.48
N CYS A 142 0.15 -11.07 -15.50
CA CYS A 142 -0.70 -10.44 -14.49
C CYS A 142 -2.13 -11.02 -14.57
N TYR A 143 -2.68 -11.12 -15.77
CA TYR A 143 -4.02 -11.68 -15.99
C TYR A 143 -4.05 -13.19 -15.81
N LYS A 144 -3.00 -13.93 -16.17
CA LYS A 144 -2.88 -15.37 -15.86
C LYS A 144 -2.89 -15.59 -14.35
N ALA A 145 -2.07 -14.84 -13.61
CA ALA A 145 -2.03 -14.93 -12.16
C ALA A 145 -3.36 -14.53 -11.51
N LEU A 146 -4.07 -13.53 -12.03
CA LEU A 146 -5.42 -13.17 -11.57
C LEU A 146 -6.38 -14.36 -11.66
N ARG A 147 -6.37 -15.09 -12.79
CA ARG A 147 -7.18 -16.31 -12.95
C ARG A 147 -6.80 -17.38 -11.94
N VAL A 148 -5.52 -17.51 -11.60
CA VAL A 148 -5.07 -18.45 -10.55
C VAL A 148 -5.66 -18.07 -9.19
N VAL A 149 -5.58 -16.78 -8.83
CA VAL A 149 -6.13 -16.25 -7.58
C VAL A 149 -7.63 -16.53 -7.48
N HIS A 150 -8.40 -16.26 -8.54
CA HIS A 150 -9.85 -16.52 -8.56
C HIS A 150 -10.24 -18.00 -8.61
N GLN A 151 -9.33 -18.89 -8.97
CA GLN A 151 -9.56 -20.34 -8.87
C GLN A 151 -9.25 -20.88 -7.47
N LEU A 152 -8.32 -20.26 -6.77
CA LEU A 152 -7.97 -20.62 -5.39
C LEU A 152 -9.03 -20.13 -4.39
N TRP A 153 -9.55 -18.93 -4.62
CA TRP A 153 -10.46 -18.26 -3.70
C TRP A 153 -11.62 -17.61 -4.43
N PRO A 154 -12.86 -17.73 -3.89
CA PRO A 154 -14.00 -17.00 -4.40
C PRO A 154 -13.76 -15.49 -4.40
N GLU A 155 -14.06 -14.83 -5.51
CA GLU A 155 -13.97 -13.36 -5.60
C GLU A 155 -15.10 -12.67 -4.83
N VAL A 156 -14.81 -11.48 -4.31
CA VAL A 156 -15.83 -10.59 -3.73
C VAL A 156 -16.37 -9.68 -4.84
N PRO A 157 -17.68 -9.75 -5.18
CA PRO A 157 -18.26 -8.94 -6.25
C PRO A 157 -18.03 -7.44 -6.08
N GLY A 158 -17.70 -6.75 -7.16
CA GLY A 158 -17.49 -5.29 -7.18
C GLY A 158 -16.18 -4.82 -6.53
N LYS A 159 -15.32 -5.72 -6.06
CA LYS A 159 -14.01 -5.37 -5.46
C LYS A 159 -12.82 -5.53 -6.40
N PHE A 160 -13.04 -6.03 -7.62
CA PHE A 160 -12.02 -6.05 -8.67
C PHE A 160 -11.80 -4.65 -9.27
N LYS A 161 -10.53 -4.27 -9.45
CA LYS A 161 -10.13 -3.03 -10.13
C LYS A 161 -8.94 -3.29 -11.05
N ASN A 162 -9.12 -2.95 -12.32
CA ASN A 162 -8.10 -3.11 -13.35
C ASN A 162 -7.38 -1.77 -13.58
N TYR A 163 -6.37 -1.45 -12.75
CA TYR A 163 -5.59 -0.24 -12.97
C TYR A 163 -4.53 -0.39 -14.07
N ILE A 164 -4.42 -1.56 -14.71
CA ILE A 164 -3.59 -1.70 -15.91
C ILE A 164 -4.30 -1.02 -17.09
N THR A 165 -5.59 -1.32 -17.29
CA THR A 165 -6.43 -0.71 -18.35
C THR A 165 -6.83 0.72 -18.01
N ASP A 166 -7.13 0.98 -16.73
CA ASP A 166 -7.61 2.28 -16.25
C ASP A 166 -6.66 2.83 -15.17
N PRO A 167 -5.45 3.31 -15.54
CA PRO A 167 -4.49 3.83 -14.58
C PRO A 167 -5.06 4.98 -13.75
N LYS A 168 -4.61 5.09 -12.50
CA LYS A 168 -4.94 6.28 -11.69
C LYS A 168 -4.29 7.54 -12.30
N PHE A 169 -4.74 8.72 -11.89
CA PHE A 169 -4.21 10.01 -12.36
C PHE A 169 -2.68 10.15 -12.18
N ASN A 170 -2.10 9.60 -11.10
CA ASN A 170 -0.65 9.59 -10.89
C ASN A 170 0.08 8.52 -11.74
N GLY A 171 -0.64 7.77 -12.56
CA GLY A 171 -0.18 6.66 -13.39
C GLY A 171 0.08 5.38 -12.63
N TYR A 172 -0.50 5.19 -11.45
CA TYR A 172 -0.45 3.91 -10.76
C TYR A 172 -1.16 2.82 -11.60
N GLN A 173 -0.46 1.69 -11.77
CA GLN A 173 -0.95 0.51 -12.49
C GLN A 173 -0.77 -0.76 -11.66
N SER A 174 -1.81 -1.59 -11.60
CA SER A 174 -1.87 -2.89 -10.92
C SER A 174 -3.26 -3.51 -11.11
N LEU A 175 -3.38 -4.83 -11.07
CA LEU A 175 -4.66 -5.50 -10.83
C LEU A 175 -4.90 -5.61 -9.33
N HIS A 176 -6.06 -5.16 -8.87
CA HIS A 176 -6.49 -5.31 -7.47
C HIS A 176 -7.72 -6.19 -7.43
N THR A 177 -7.74 -7.19 -6.56
CA THR A 177 -8.92 -8.00 -6.30
C THR A 177 -9.02 -8.29 -4.81
N VAL A 178 -10.23 -8.52 -4.32
CA VAL A 178 -10.47 -9.01 -2.96
C VAL A 178 -11.14 -10.36 -3.11
N VAL A 179 -10.59 -11.36 -2.42
CA VAL A 179 -11.09 -12.74 -2.41
C VAL A 179 -11.37 -13.19 -0.98
N MET A 180 -12.21 -14.20 -0.79
CA MET A 180 -12.50 -14.75 0.52
C MET A 180 -11.69 -16.02 0.79
N ASP A 181 -10.86 -16.02 1.84
CA ASP A 181 -10.21 -17.25 2.31
C ASP A 181 -11.16 -18.11 3.15
N LYS A 182 -10.79 -19.37 3.42
CA LYS A 182 -11.63 -20.38 4.09
C LYS A 182 -12.19 -19.95 5.46
N GLY A 183 -11.58 -18.95 6.11
CA GLY A 183 -12.05 -18.37 7.37
C GLY A 183 -13.06 -17.23 7.22
N MET A 184 -13.60 -16.96 6.02
CA MET A 184 -14.42 -15.76 5.72
C MET A 184 -13.67 -14.45 5.95
N VAL A 185 -12.33 -14.50 5.95
CA VAL A 185 -11.46 -13.33 6.07
C VAL A 185 -11.15 -12.83 4.65
N PRO A 186 -11.43 -11.55 4.34
CA PRO A 186 -11.11 -10.97 3.04
C PRO A 186 -9.59 -10.83 2.86
N LEU A 187 -9.10 -11.23 1.69
CA LEU A 187 -7.70 -11.13 1.30
C LEU A 187 -7.57 -10.24 0.07
N GLU A 188 -6.88 -9.10 0.20
CA GLU A 188 -6.62 -8.20 -0.92
C GLU A 188 -5.39 -8.67 -1.71
N VAL A 189 -5.53 -8.99 -3.00
CA VAL A 189 -4.42 -9.41 -3.85
C VAL A 189 -4.10 -8.33 -4.88
N GLN A 190 -2.83 -7.92 -4.93
CA GLN A 190 -2.31 -6.97 -5.89
C GLN A 190 -1.31 -7.64 -6.82
N ILE A 191 -1.60 -7.59 -8.11
CA ILE A 191 -0.78 -8.21 -9.15
C ILE A 191 -0.28 -7.12 -10.08
N ARG A 192 1.02 -7.10 -10.36
CA ARG A 192 1.62 -6.09 -11.26
C ARG A 192 2.96 -6.57 -11.82
N THR A 193 3.44 -5.91 -12.85
CA THR A 193 4.78 -6.19 -13.39
C THR A 193 5.88 -5.56 -12.55
N LYS A 194 7.14 -5.98 -12.77
CA LYS A 194 8.30 -5.33 -12.15
C LYS A 194 8.36 -3.83 -12.48
N GLN A 195 8.06 -3.45 -13.72
CA GLN A 195 8.05 -2.04 -14.13
C GLN A 195 6.94 -1.25 -13.42
N MET A 196 5.73 -1.80 -13.35
CA MET A 196 4.62 -1.19 -12.61
C MET A 196 4.91 -1.06 -11.12
N HIS A 197 5.61 -2.05 -10.53
CA HIS A 197 6.07 -1.97 -9.15
C HIS A 197 7.07 -0.83 -8.97
N LEU A 198 8.11 -0.77 -9.82
CA LEU A 198 9.10 0.31 -9.78
C LEU A 198 8.43 1.68 -9.93
N GLN A 199 7.47 1.84 -10.84
CA GLN A 199 6.76 3.11 -11.03
C GLN A 199 5.84 3.48 -9.84
N ALA A 200 5.37 2.50 -9.08
CA ALA A 200 4.50 2.73 -7.94
C ALA A 200 5.27 3.02 -6.64
N GLU A 201 6.46 2.43 -6.48
CA GLU A 201 7.34 2.65 -5.32
C GLU A 201 8.32 3.81 -5.57
N ASN A 202 8.83 3.92 -6.80
CA ASN A 202 9.79 4.91 -7.25
C ASN A 202 9.17 5.85 -8.28
N ASP A 203 9.55 7.11 -8.12
CA ASP A 203 9.02 8.25 -8.84
C ASP A 203 9.16 8.17 -10.39
N LYS A 204 8.18 8.72 -11.11
CA LYS A 204 8.28 9.00 -12.54
C LYS A 204 9.30 10.10 -12.85
N VAL A 205 9.58 10.98 -11.89
CA VAL A 205 10.53 12.08 -12.04
C VAL A 205 11.95 11.62 -11.76
N CYS A 206 12.23 10.85 -10.69
CA CYS A 206 13.58 10.27 -10.48
C CYS A 206 14.05 9.35 -11.60
N SER A 207 13.14 8.70 -12.34
CA SER A 207 13.51 7.86 -13.50
C SER A 207 13.84 8.67 -14.77
N ARG A 208 13.61 9.99 -14.76
CA ARG A 208 13.86 10.92 -15.88
C ARG A 208 14.94 11.97 -15.57
N ILE A 209 15.56 11.90 -14.40
CA ILE A 209 16.71 12.73 -13.97
C ILE A 209 17.95 11.84 -14.03
#